data_AF-C6T1X4-F1
#
_entry.id   AF-C6T1X4-F1
#
_cell.length_a   1.000
_cell.length_b   1.000
_cell.length_c   1.000
_cell.angle_alpha   90.00
_cell.angle_beta   90.00
_cell.angle_gamma   90.00
#
_symmetry.space_group_name_H-M   'P 1'
#
loop_
_entity.id
_entity.type
_entity.pdbx_description
1 polymer ?
#
loop_
_entity_poly.entity_id
_entity_poly.type
_entity_poly.pdbx_seq_one_letter_code
_entity_poly.pdbx_strand_id
1 'polypeptide(L)'
;MDKSLKFVSMEILENRRWMYRRLDANKRWPNEFREGVFEFVQFVTSQGMFQMQDEQTRCPCKKCKCKVFKFVDDVMRHLYEEGFIPNYYWWTNHGEELPQFPPVVLQGSYLWKWWAKERIESL
;
A
#
# COMPACT_ATOMS: atom_id res chain seq x y z
N MET A 1 4.29 -14.04 18.00
CA MET A 1 4.03 -13.28 16.75
C MET A 1 3.71 -14.30 15.68
N ASP A 2 2.51 -14.22 15.11
CA ASP A 2 2.04 -15.17 14.09
C ASP A 2 2.92 -15.10 12.83
N LYS A 3 3.22 -16.28 12.25
CA LYS A 3 4.04 -16.41 11.05
C LYS A 3 3.27 -15.92 9.82
N SER A 4 1.96 -16.12 9.77
CA SER A 4 1.08 -15.68 8.67
C SER A 4 1.10 -14.16 8.55
N LEU A 5 1.13 -13.48 9.70
CA LEU A 5 1.38 -12.04 9.84
C LEU A 5 2.64 -11.53 9.13
N LYS A 6 3.74 -12.28 9.25
CA LYS A 6 4.99 -11.92 8.58
C LYS A 6 4.94 -12.19 7.07
N PHE A 7 4.33 -13.30 6.64
CA PHE A 7 4.27 -13.65 5.21
C PHE A 7 3.46 -12.64 4.39
N VAL A 8 2.26 -12.26 4.84
CA VAL A 8 1.41 -11.28 4.13
C VAL A 8 2.05 -9.90 4.10
N SER A 9 2.69 -9.49 5.21
CA SER A 9 3.45 -8.23 5.26
C SER A 9 4.61 -8.23 4.24
N MET A 10 5.35 -9.34 4.13
CA MET A 10 6.47 -9.46 3.20
C MET A 10 6.03 -9.46 1.72
N GLU A 11 4.91 -10.12 1.38
CA GLU A 11 4.39 -10.15 0.00
C GLU A 11 3.87 -8.77 -0.45
N ILE A 12 3.19 -8.04 0.45
CA ILE A 12 2.70 -6.69 0.14
C ILE A 12 3.87 -5.70 0.03
N LEU A 13 4.88 -5.82 0.90
CA LEU A 13 6.11 -5.06 0.78
C LEU A 13 6.78 -5.31 -0.57
N GLU A 14 6.76 -6.55 -1.08
CA GLU A 14 7.24 -6.93 -2.41
C GLU A 14 6.48 -6.18 -3.52
N ASN A 15 5.15 -6.22 -3.47
CA ASN A 15 4.26 -5.58 -4.45
C ASN A 15 4.38 -4.05 -4.45
N ARG A 16 4.80 -3.45 -3.33
CA ARG A 16 5.00 -2.00 -3.17
C ARG A 16 6.46 -1.57 -3.34
N ARG A 17 7.37 -2.48 -3.71
CA ARG A 17 8.80 -2.14 -3.94
C ARG A 17 9.01 -1.07 -5.01
N TRP A 18 8.12 -1.00 -6.00
CA TRP A 18 8.22 0.00 -7.07
C TRP A 18 8.24 1.43 -6.52
N MET A 19 7.56 1.70 -5.39
CA MET A 19 7.51 3.04 -4.76
C MET A 19 8.90 3.58 -4.42
N TYR A 20 9.84 2.68 -4.14
CA TYR A 20 11.21 3.02 -3.73
C TYR A 20 12.25 2.74 -4.83
N ARG A 21 11.86 2.10 -5.94
CA ARG A 21 12.67 1.94 -7.16
C ARG A 21 12.40 3.09 -8.15
N ARG A 22 12.60 4.33 -7.68
CA ARG A 22 12.26 5.55 -8.44
C ARG A 22 13.06 5.74 -9.73
N LEU A 23 14.36 5.44 -9.68
CA LEU A 23 15.27 5.62 -10.81
C LEU A 23 15.97 4.30 -11.13
N ASP A 24 16.14 4.01 -12.41
CA ASP A 24 17.01 2.94 -12.88
C ASP A 24 18.50 3.33 -12.84
N ALA A 25 19.37 2.41 -13.25
CA ALA A 25 20.81 2.63 -13.34
C ALA A 25 21.20 3.83 -14.25
N ASN A 26 20.33 4.20 -15.18
CA ASN A 26 20.52 5.29 -16.13
C ASN A 26 19.85 6.59 -15.68
N LYS A 27 19.40 6.67 -14.42
CA LYS A 27 18.68 7.82 -13.84
C LYS A 27 17.37 8.16 -14.58
N ARG A 28 16.70 7.17 -15.17
CA ARG A 28 15.37 7.29 -15.78
C ARG A 28 14.31 6.71 -14.86
N TRP A 29 13.06 7.16 -15.01
CA TRP A 29 11.93 6.57 -14.30
C TRP A 29 11.54 5.22 -14.95
N PRO A 30 11.67 4.10 -14.23
CA PRO A 30 11.24 2.80 -14.73
C PRO A 30 9.73 2.77 -15.02
N ASN A 31 9.28 1.86 -15.89
CA ASN A 31 7.85 1.67 -16.16
C ASN A 31 7.08 1.35 -14.87
N GLU A 32 7.59 0.41 -14.06
CA GLU A 32 7.00 0.03 -12.77
C GLU A 32 6.74 1.24 -11.86
N PHE A 33 7.66 2.22 -11.84
CA PHE A 33 7.48 3.43 -11.04
C PHE A 33 6.38 4.32 -11.62
N ARG A 34 6.36 4.52 -12.94
CA ARG A 34 5.35 5.35 -13.63
C ARG A 34 3.95 4.76 -13.47
N GLU A 35 3.82 3.47 -13.71
CA GLU A 35 2.57 2.70 -13.58
C GLU A 35 2.08 2.71 -12.14
N GLY A 36 2.96 2.49 -11.16
CA GLY A 36 2.58 2.56 -9.76
C GLY A 36 2.16 3.97 -9.31
N VAL A 37 2.83 5.03 -9.78
CA VAL A 37 2.38 6.42 -9.51
C VAL A 37 1.00 6.66 -10.11
N PHE A 38 0.74 6.14 -11.31
CA PHE A 38 -0.59 6.21 -11.93
C PHE A 38 -1.64 5.44 -11.13
N GLU A 39 -1.32 4.22 -10.68
CA GLU A 39 -2.18 3.41 -9.80
C GLU A 39 -2.53 4.16 -8.50
N PHE A 40 -1.53 4.79 -7.87
CA PHE A 40 -1.74 5.63 -6.68
C PHE A 40 -2.72 6.77 -6.95
N VAL A 41 -2.56 7.48 -8.07
CA VAL A 41 -3.47 8.57 -8.45
C VAL A 41 -4.88 8.06 -8.70
N GLN A 42 -5.04 6.97 -9.44
CA GLN A 42 -6.35 6.36 -9.68
C GLN A 42 -7.03 5.96 -8.37
N PHE A 43 -6.28 5.33 -7.46
CA PHE A 43 -6.78 4.99 -6.13
C PHE A 43 -7.29 6.23 -5.40
N VAL A 44 -6.48 7.28 -5.28
CA VAL A 44 -6.86 8.49 -4.54
C VAL A 44 -8.07 9.19 -5.15
N THR A 45 -8.09 9.36 -6.47
CA THR A 45 -9.17 10.05 -7.17
C THR A 45 -10.51 9.28 -7.13
N SER A 46 -10.46 7.96 -6.96
CA SER A 46 -11.66 7.12 -6.77
C SER A 46 -12.27 7.23 -5.36
N GLN A 47 -11.54 7.76 -4.37
CA GLN A 47 -12.04 7.88 -3.00
C GLN A 47 -13.03 9.02 -2.87
N GLY A 48 -14.18 8.78 -2.23
CA GLY A 48 -15.19 9.81 -1.95
C GLY A 48 -14.65 11.04 -1.21
N MET A 49 -13.58 10.87 -0.44
CA MET A 49 -12.92 11.99 0.26
C MET A 49 -12.23 12.98 -0.68
N PHE A 50 -11.81 12.55 -1.87
CA PHE A 50 -11.15 13.42 -2.84
C PHE A 50 -12.11 14.49 -3.38
N GLN A 51 -13.35 14.12 -3.69
CA GLN A 51 -14.37 15.07 -4.13
C GLN A 51 -14.75 16.06 -3.02
N MET A 52 -14.66 15.66 -1.75
CA MET A 52 -14.92 16.54 -0.60
C MET A 52 -13.76 17.49 -0.27
N GLN A 53 -12.58 17.28 -0.86
CA GLN A 53 -11.36 18.05 -0.60
C GLN A 53 -10.97 18.95 -1.77
N ASP A 54 -11.95 19.48 -2.51
CA ASP A 54 -11.73 20.37 -3.66
C ASP A 54 -10.74 19.77 -4.68
N GLU A 55 -10.83 18.46 -4.92
CA GLU A 55 -9.95 17.70 -5.84
C GLU A 55 -8.45 17.78 -5.47
N GLN A 56 -8.17 17.99 -4.17
CA GLN A 56 -6.83 17.95 -3.62
C GLN A 56 -6.62 16.71 -2.75
N THR A 57 -5.37 16.32 -2.62
CA THR A 57 -4.97 15.18 -1.79
C THR A 57 -3.66 15.44 -1.07
N ARG A 58 -3.40 14.67 0.00
CA ARG A 58 -2.17 14.77 0.77
C ARG A 58 -0.99 14.35 -0.09
N CYS A 59 -0.01 15.22 -0.28
CA CYS A 59 1.18 14.86 -1.06
C CYS A 59 2.11 13.94 -0.25
N PRO A 60 2.34 12.68 -0.67
CA PRO A 60 3.18 11.74 0.07
C PRO A 60 4.67 11.84 -0.31
N CYS A 61 5.09 12.92 -0.96
CA CYS A 61 6.50 13.10 -1.31
C CYS A 61 7.36 13.40 -0.07
N LYS A 62 8.67 13.14 -0.16
CA LYS A 62 9.62 13.35 0.95
C LYS A 62 9.57 14.73 1.59
N LYS A 63 9.30 15.77 0.81
CA LYS A 63 9.20 17.16 1.26
C LYS A 63 7.89 17.43 2.00
N CYS A 64 6.77 16.94 1.47
CA CYS A 64 5.43 17.26 1.97
C CYS A 64 4.97 16.32 3.10
N LYS A 65 5.46 15.09 3.13
CA LYS A 65 5.24 14.10 4.21
C LYS A 65 3.78 13.83 4.57
N CYS A 66 2.88 13.80 3.57
CA CYS A 66 1.43 13.69 3.75
C CYS A 66 0.79 14.84 4.55
N LYS A 67 1.50 15.96 4.79
CA LYS A 67 1.00 17.09 5.60
C LYS A 67 0.42 18.23 4.77
N VAL A 68 0.71 18.26 3.47
CA VAL A 68 0.31 19.35 2.56
C VAL A 68 -0.66 18.80 1.52
N PHE A 69 -1.79 19.48 1.33
CA PHE A 69 -2.74 19.20 0.26
C PHE A 69 -2.30 19.84 -1.05
N LYS A 70 -2.43 19.10 -2.14
CA LYS A 70 -2.04 19.51 -3.49
C LYS A 70 -2.98 18.90 -4.52
N PHE A 71 -3.09 19.55 -5.67
CA PHE A 71 -3.74 18.96 -6.84
C PHE A 71 -2.95 17.74 -7.34
N VAL A 72 -3.64 16.82 -7.98
CA VAL A 72 -3.09 15.54 -8.44
C VAL A 72 -1.85 15.72 -9.32
N ASP A 73 -1.86 16.68 -10.25
CA ASP A 73 -0.72 16.95 -11.14
C ASP A 73 0.53 17.37 -10.37
N ASP A 74 0.35 18.20 -9.34
CA ASP A 74 1.45 18.60 -8.45
C ASP A 74 1.96 17.42 -7.61
N VAL A 75 1.06 16.53 -7.16
CA VAL A 75 1.44 15.32 -6.43
C VAL A 75 2.26 14.39 -7.34
N MET A 76 1.81 14.16 -8.58
CA MET A 76 2.54 13.36 -9.56
C MET A 76 3.93 13.94 -9.80
N ARG A 77 4.02 15.24 -10.12
CA ARG A 77 5.31 15.93 -10.33
C ARG A 77 6.25 15.75 -9.13
N HIS A 78 5.75 15.98 -7.92
CA HIS A 78 6.53 15.81 -6.70
C HIS A 78 6.99 14.37 -6.47
N LEU A 79 6.18 13.37 -6.81
CA LEU A 79 6.58 11.96 -6.71
C LEU A 79 7.68 11.62 -7.72
N TYR A 80 7.59 12.15 -8.94
CA TYR A 80 8.65 12.00 -9.93
C TYR A 80 9.98 12.65 -9.50
N GLU A 81 9.93 13.84 -8.93
CA GLU A 81 11.10 14.62 -8.53
C GLU A 81 11.73 14.14 -7.21
N GLU A 82 10.92 13.86 -6.19
CA GLU A 82 11.36 13.60 -4.81
C GLU A 82 11.22 12.13 -4.40
N GLY A 83 10.25 11.42 -4.97
CA GLY A 83 9.79 10.12 -4.51
C GLY A 83 8.96 10.18 -3.24
N PHE A 84 8.46 9.01 -2.82
CA PHE A 84 7.65 8.84 -1.61
C PHE A 84 8.45 9.06 -0.32
N ILE A 85 7.76 9.44 0.76
CA ILE A 85 8.31 9.36 2.12
C ILE A 85 8.75 7.92 2.43
N PRO A 86 9.88 7.72 3.15
CA PRO A 86 10.33 6.38 3.54
C PRO A 86 9.28 5.63 4.37
N ASN A 87 9.23 4.31 4.20
CA ASN A 87 8.38 3.38 4.96
C ASN A 87 6.85 3.56 4.82
N TYR A 88 6.42 4.31 3.81
CA TYR A 88 5.03 4.49 3.43
C TYR A 88 4.63 3.52 2.32
N TYR A 89 4.51 2.24 2.65
CA TYR A 89 4.16 1.18 1.68
C TYR A 89 2.64 1.03 1.50
N TRP A 90 1.87 1.44 2.51
CA TRP A 90 0.42 1.48 2.46
C TRP A 90 -0.05 2.93 2.39
N TRP A 91 -1.01 3.21 1.54
CA TRP A 91 -1.64 4.50 1.35
C TRP A 91 -2.63 4.83 2.46
N THR A 92 -2.27 4.57 3.72
CA THR A 92 -3.14 4.73 4.89
C THR A 92 -3.59 6.17 5.10
N ASN A 93 -2.76 7.16 4.74
CA ASN A 93 -3.18 8.57 4.76
C ASN A 93 -4.23 8.91 3.68
N HIS A 94 -4.54 7.96 2.80
CA HIS A 94 -5.47 8.08 1.68
C HIS A 94 -6.58 7.02 1.76
N GLY A 95 -6.74 6.32 2.89
CA GLY A 95 -7.82 5.38 3.12
C GLY A 95 -7.54 3.94 2.70
N GLU A 96 -6.32 3.58 2.31
CA GLU A 96 -5.98 2.16 2.15
C GLU A 96 -5.96 1.50 3.53
N GLU A 97 -6.82 0.51 3.72
CA GLU A 97 -6.84 -0.28 4.94
C GLU A 97 -5.59 -1.16 5.00
N LEU A 98 -5.00 -1.25 6.20
CA LEU A 98 -3.99 -2.27 6.44
C LEU A 98 -4.66 -3.65 6.37
N PRO A 99 -3.95 -4.68 5.87
CA PRO A 99 -4.44 -6.05 5.90
C PRO A 99 -4.89 -6.41 7.33
N GLN A 100 -6.19 -6.63 7.50
CA GLN A 100 -6.74 -7.12 8.74
C GLN A 100 -6.40 -8.61 8.86
N PHE A 101 -5.62 -9.00 9.87
CA PHE A 101 -5.30 -10.39 10.15
C PHE A 101 -6.40 -11.06 10.98
N PRO A 102 -6.72 -12.35 10.72
CA PRO A 102 -7.33 -12.80 9.46
C PRO A 102 -8.70 -12.12 9.26
N PRO A 103 -9.39 -12.31 8.11
CA PRO A 103 -10.81 -11.97 8.04
C PRO A 103 -11.50 -12.59 9.26
N VAL A 104 -12.33 -11.83 9.95
CA VAL A 104 -13.33 -12.38 10.86
C VAL A 104 -14.14 -13.36 10.02
N VAL A 105 -13.77 -14.65 10.05
CA VAL A 105 -14.56 -15.68 9.40
C VAL A 105 -15.76 -15.90 10.31
N LEU A 106 -16.78 -15.09 10.08
CA LEU A 106 -18.14 -15.45 10.47
C LEU A 106 -18.44 -16.81 9.83
N GLN A 107 -18.65 -17.80 10.71
CA GLN A 107 -19.17 -19.15 10.50
C GLN A 107 -18.30 -20.16 9.71
N GLY A 108 -17.62 -21.01 10.49
CA GLY A 108 -17.88 -22.46 10.43
C GLY A 108 -16.91 -23.35 9.65
N SER A 109 -15.98 -22.84 8.83
CA SER A 109 -15.24 -23.71 7.91
C SER A 109 -13.74 -23.90 8.19
N TYR A 110 -13.13 -23.16 9.12
CA TYR A 110 -11.68 -23.29 9.39
C TYR A 110 -11.33 -24.09 10.66
N LEU A 111 -12.25 -24.25 11.61
CA LEU A 111 -11.99 -25.00 12.84
C LEU A 111 -11.85 -26.52 12.61
N TRP A 112 -12.59 -27.11 11.68
CA TRP A 112 -12.53 -28.56 11.45
C TRP A 112 -11.18 -29.02 10.85
N LYS A 113 -10.56 -28.18 10.01
CA LYS A 113 -9.24 -28.48 9.43
C LYS A 113 -8.12 -28.39 10.47
N TRP A 114 -8.28 -27.55 11.50
CA TRP A 114 -7.29 -27.39 12.58
C TRP A 114 -7.32 -28.54 13.58
N TRP A 115 -8.51 -28.99 14.01
CA TRP A 115 -8.65 -30.14 14.92
C TRP A 115 -8.26 -31.48 14.30
N ALA A 116 -8.28 -31.58 12.96
CA ALA A 116 -7.78 -32.75 12.24
C ALA A 116 -6.25 -32.79 12.18
N LYS A 117 -5.59 -31.64 12.17
CA LYS A 117 -4.12 -31.55 12.13
C LYS A 117 -3.49 -31.80 13.50
N GLU A 118 -4.10 -31.29 14.57
CA GLU A 118 -3.59 -31.46 15.94
C GLU A 118 -3.83 -32.86 16.54
N ARG A 119 -4.48 -33.78 15.82
CA ARG A 119 -4.65 -35.20 16.23
C ARG A 119 -3.69 -36.16 15.53
N ILE A 120 -3.01 -35.72 14.47
CA ILE A 120 -2.04 -36.54 13.73
C ILE A 120 -0.62 -36.38 14.31
N GLU A 121 -0.36 -35.31 15.07
CA GLU A 121 0.95 -35.05 15.70
C GLU A 121 0.99 -35.45 17.20
N SER A 122 0.01 -36.22 17.69
CA SER A 122 -0.02 -36.77 19.06
C SER A 122 -0.11 -38.30 19.12
N LEU A 123 0.31 -39.00 18.07
CA LEU A 123 0.68 -40.43 18.06
C LEU A 123 2.15 -40.54 17.66
#